data_AF-A0A1I5H7M1-F1
#
_entry.id   AF-A0A1I5H7M1-F1
#
_cell.length_a   1.000
_cell.length_b   1.000
_cell.length_c   1.000
_cell.angle_alpha   90.00
_cell.angle_beta   90.00
_cell.angle_gamma   90.00
#
_symmetry.space_group_name_H-M   'P 1'
#
loop_
_entity.id
_entity.type
_entity.pdbx_description
1 polymer ?
#
loop_
_entity_poly.entity_id
_entity_poly.type
_entity_poly.pdbx_seq_one_letter_code
_entity_poly.pdbx_strand_id
1 'polypeptide(L)'
;MSECNGRVGGLDPVVRAAIGPRQPGGTYRNGYLNLEYRVEEILASDAARELIPFADFAIVQIDVTGSQPGRRRVHCTSWNPRRDEVVQPPDTEPGSIRLVKP
;
A
#
# COMPACT_ATOMS: atom_id res chain seq x y z
N MET A 1 15.70 20.86 17.38
CA MET A 1 16.02 19.58 16.73
C MET A 1 15.68 18.48 17.71
N SER A 2 14.58 17.77 17.51
CA SER A 2 14.24 16.58 18.32
C SER A 2 13.89 15.46 17.36
N GLU A 3 14.76 14.46 17.33
CA GLU A 3 14.52 13.15 16.75
C GLU A 3 13.34 12.49 17.45
N CYS A 4 12.31 12.13 16.69
CA CYS A 4 11.26 11.23 17.16
C CYS A 4 11.39 9.91 16.40
N ASN A 5 11.98 8.96 17.12
CA ASN A 5 12.07 7.53 16.85
C ASN A 5 10.89 6.96 16.04
N GLY A 6 11.24 6.19 15.01
CA GLY A 6 10.33 5.39 14.21
C GLY A 6 9.51 4.43 15.06
N ARG A 7 8.21 4.69 15.15
CA ARG A 7 7.20 3.71 15.54
C ARG A 7 6.07 3.75 14.52
N VAL A 8 5.72 2.57 14.01
CA VAL A 8 4.62 2.29 13.07
C VAL A 8 3.24 2.50 13.74
N GLY A 9 3.02 3.68 14.31
CA GLY A 9 1.87 4.04 15.14
C GLY A 9 1.11 5.30 14.70
N GLY A 10 1.44 5.89 13.55
CA GLY A 10 0.92 7.22 13.15
C GLY A 10 -0.20 7.24 12.11
N LEU A 11 -0.67 6.09 11.61
CA LEU A 11 -1.76 6.07 10.63
C LEU A 11 -3.12 6.04 11.32
N ASP A 12 -4.04 6.87 10.81
CA ASP A 12 -5.45 6.83 11.19
C ASP A 12 -6.00 5.37 11.10
N PRO A 13 -6.76 4.89 12.09
CA PRO A 13 -7.29 3.53 12.10
C PRO A 13 -8.13 3.17 10.86
N VAL A 14 -8.88 4.13 10.30
CA VAL A 14 -9.68 3.96 9.08
C VAL A 14 -8.75 3.78 7.88
N VAL A 15 -7.70 4.58 7.77
CA VAL A 15 -6.68 4.44 6.72
C VAL A 15 -5.98 3.08 6.83
N ARG A 16 -5.60 2.67 8.04
CA ARG A 16 -4.99 1.35 8.28
C ARG A 16 -5.94 0.22 7.87
N ALA A 17 -7.21 0.30 8.23
CA ALA A 17 -8.22 -0.68 7.83
C ALA A 17 -8.44 -0.72 6.30
N ALA A 18 -8.42 0.45 5.64
CA ALA A 18 -8.53 0.54 4.20
C ALA A 18 -7.30 -0.05 3.48
N ILE A 19 -6.09 0.16 3.99
CA ILE A 19 -4.88 -0.48 3.48
C ILE A 19 -4.96 -2.00 3.70
N GLY A 20 -5.50 -2.47 4.82
CA GLY A 20 -5.64 -3.89 5.11
C GLY A 20 -4.26 -4.55 5.36
N PRO A 21 -4.04 -5.81 4.94
CA PRO A 21 -2.80 -6.54 5.21
C PRO A 21 -1.62 -6.11 4.31
N ARG A 22 -1.83 -5.08 3.48
CA ARG A 22 -0.85 -4.64 2.49
C ARG A 22 0.35 -3.99 3.15
N GLN A 23 1.54 -4.43 2.75
CA GLN A 23 2.84 -3.93 3.18
C GLN A 23 3.77 -3.86 1.95
N PRO A 24 4.65 -2.85 1.88
CA PRO A 24 5.72 -2.80 0.90
C PRO A 24 6.52 -4.10 0.87
N GLY A 25 6.79 -4.60 -0.33
CA GLY A 25 7.45 -5.87 -0.59
C GLY A 25 6.53 -7.09 -0.65
N GLY A 26 5.28 -7.00 -0.17
CA GLY A 26 4.31 -8.08 -0.26
C GLY A 26 3.64 -8.19 -1.64
N THR A 27 3.23 -9.41 -1.99
CA THR A 27 2.44 -9.72 -3.18
C THR A 27 1.02 -10.07 -2.79
N TYR A 28 0.05 -9.49 -3.48
CA TYR A 28 -1.37 -9.59 -3.20
C TYR A 28 -2.15 -9.85 -4.48
N ARG A 29 -3.34 -10.41 -4.33
CA ARG A 29 -4.29 -10.62 -5.42
C ARG A 29 -5.47 -9.66 -5.28
N ASN A 30 -5.75 -8.93 -6.34
CA ASN A 30 -6.95 -8.10 -6.46
C ASN A 30 -8.08 -8.96 -7.04
N GLY A 31 -9.11 -9.24 -6.24
CA GLY A 31 -10.22 -10.09 -6.68
C GLY A 31 -11.14 -9.46 -7.71
N TYR A 32 -11.14 -8.13 -7.85
CA TYR A 32 -11.94 -7.43 -8.86
C TYR A 32 -11.31 -7.53 -10.25
N LEU A 33 -9.99 -7.35 -10.33
CA LEU A 33 -9.25 -7.40 -11.59
C LEU A 33 -8.66 -8.78 -11.90
N ASN A 34 -8.79 -9.74 -10.96
CA ASN A 34 -8.21 -11.07 -11.08
C ASN A 34 -6.70 -11.02 -11.42
N LEU A 35 -5.95 -10.11 -10.78
CA LEU A 35 -4.53 -9.88 -11.01
C LEU A 35 -3.74 -9.93 -9.70
N GLU A 36 -2.50 -10.38 -9.79
CA GLU A 36 -1.52 -10.27 -8.72
C GLU A 36 -0.66 -9.03 -8.91
N TYR A 37 -0.30 -8.41 -7.79
CA TYR A 37 0.52 -7.22 -7.76
C TYR A 37 1.44 -7.23 -6.55
N ARG A 38 2.63 -6.69 -6.72
CA ARG A 38 3.57 -6.41 -5.63
C ARG A 38 3.40 -4.97 -5.19
N VAL A 39 3.27 -4.74 -3.89
CA VAL A 39 3.27 -3.38 -3.33
C VAL A 39 4.71 -2.92 -3.22
N GLU A 40 5.01 -1.78 -3.84
CA GLU A 40 6.32 -1.15 -3.74
C GLU A 40 6.35 -0.12 -2.61
N GLU A 41 5.27 0.64 -2.48
CA GLU A 41 5.18 1.72 -1.50
C GLU A 41 3.73 1.97 -1.08
N ILE A 42 3.56 2.41 0.15
CA ILE A 42 2.28 2.88 0.68
C ILE A 42 2.53 4.28 1.24
N LEU A 43 1.79 5.25 0.71
CA LEU A 43 1.82 6.65 1.13
C LEU A 43 0.54 6.97 1.89
N ALA A 44 0.62 7.93 2.81
CA ALA A 44 -0.52 8.39 3.60
C ALA A 44 -0.50 9.91 3.77
N SER A 45 -1.67 10.46 4.12
CA SER A 45 -1.84 11.90 4.37
C SER A 45 -1.38 12.75 3.17
N ASP A 46 -0.58 13.78 3.39
CA ASP A 46 -0.22 14.74 2.34
C ASP A 46 0.55 14.06 1.20
N ALA A 47 1.43 13.10 1.49
CA ALA A 47 2.13 12.33 0.46
C ALA A 47 1.19 11.52 -0.44
N ALA A 48 0.06 11.05 0.09
CA ALA A 48 -0.98 10.41 -0.73
C ALA A 48 -1.73 11.44 -1.59
N ARG A 49 -2.04 12.61 -1.02
CA ARG A 49 -2.76 13.71 -1.70
C ARG A 49 -1.95 14.34 -2.82
N GLU A 50 -0.62 14.31 -2.73
CA GLU A 50 0.26 14.69 -3.84
C GLU A 50 0.08 13.81 -5.08
N LEU A 51 -0.23 12.52 -4.90
CA LEU A 51 -0.47 11.60 -6.02
C LEU A 51 -1.94 11.50 -6.41
N ILE A 52 -2.85 11.51 -5.43
CA ILE A 52 -4.30 11.38 -5.61
C ILE A 52 -4.98 12.43 -4.71
N PRO A 53 -5.39 13.60 -5.23
CA PRO A 53 -5.78 14.78 -4.43
C PRO A 53 -6.86 14.57 -3.37
N PHE A 54 -7.70 13.55 -3.53
CA PHE A 54 -8.83 13.25 -2.63
C PHE A 54 -8.59 12.02 -1.75
N ALA A 55 -7.42 11.39 -1.80
CA ALA A 55 -7.15 10.14 -1.07
C ALA A 55 -6.26 10.36 0.14
N ASP A 56 -6.64 9.74 1.27
CA ASP A 56 -5.82 9.75 2.49
C ASP A 56 -4.72 8.67 2.48
N PHE A 57 -4.73 7.78 1.48
CA PHE A 57 -3.66 6.83 1.20
C PHE A 57 -3.52 6.55 -0.29
N ALA A 58 -2.32 6.20 -0.71
CA ALA A 58 -2.03 5.74 -2.07
C ALA A 58 -1.10 4.54 -2.01
N ILE A 59 -1.35 3.57 -2.88
CA ILE A 59 -0.56 2.34 -3.03
C ILE A 59 0.11 2.39 -4.38
N VAL A 60 1.43 2.34 -4.34
CA VAL A 60 2.27 2.14 -5.51
C VAL A 60 2.47 0.64 -5.66
N GLN A 61 2.13 0.10 -6.82
CA GLN A 61 2.26 -1.32 -7.10
C GLN A 61 2.91 -1.58 -8.45
N ILE A 62 3.40 -2.80 -8.61
CA ILE A 62 3.80 -3.39 -9.90
C ILE A 62 2.90 -4.60 -10.16
N ASP A 63 2.29 -4.65 -11.34
CA ASP A 63 1.50 -5.81 -11.75
C ASP A 63 2.43 -7.03 -11.93
N VAL A 64 2.15 -8.13 -11.24
CA VAL A 64 2.90 -9.39 -11.34
C VAL A 64 2.27 -10.28 -12.42
N THR A 65 0.94 -10.31 -12.47
CA THR A 65 0.18 -11.03 -13.50
C THR A 65 -0.79 -10.09 -14.23
N GLY A 66 -1.55 -10.64 -15.18
CA GLY A 66 -2.51 -9.89 -15.99
C GLY A 66 -1.97 -9.50 -17.37
N SER A 67 -2.63 -8.55 -18.02
CA SER A 67 -2.33 -8.18 -19.42
C SER A 67 -1.07 -7.33 -19.60
N GLN A 68 -0.55 -6.74 -18.51
CA GLN A 68 0.63 -5.86 -18.55
C GLN A 68 1.57 -6.10 -17.35
N PRO A 69 2.19 -7.30 -17.21
CA PRO A 69 3.15 -7.55 -16.15
C PRO A 69 4.30 -6.54 -16.15
N GLY A 70 4.79 -6.16 -14.97
CA GLY A 70 5.83 -5.14 -14.79
C GLY A 70 5.32 -3.70 -14.86
N ARG A 71 4.04 -3.47 -15.20
CA ARG A 71 3.48 -2.11 -15.19
C ARG A 71 3.36 -1.59 -13.77
N ARG A 72 3.95 -0.42 -13.53
CA ARG A 72 3.78 0.35 -12.29
C ARG A 72 2.45 1.11 -12.30
N ARG A 73 1.72 1.08 -11.19
CA ARG A 73 0.44 1.79 -10.98
C ARG A 73 0.39 2.46 -9.62
N VAL A 74 -0.44 3.49 -9.52
CA VAL A 74 -0.81 4.15 -8.25
C VAL A 74 -2.32 4.09 -8.11
N HIS A 75 -2.82 3.67 -6.95
CA HIS A 75 -4.26 3.62 -6.67
C HIS A 75 -4.57 3.80 -5.17
N CYS A 76 -5.81 4.13 -4.84
CA CYS A 76 -6.29 4.31 -3.46
C CYS A 76 -7.45 3.36 -3.12
N THR A 77 -7.46 2.15 -3.71
CA THR A 77 -8.56 1.21 -3.50
C THR A 77 -8.40 0.46 -2.18
N SER A 78 -9.43 0.51 -1.35
CA SER A 78 -9.48 -0.20 -0.08
C SER A 78 -9.47 -1.72 -0.26
N TRP A 79 -8.85 -2.40 0.69
CA TRP A 79 -8.83 -3.84 0.79
C TRP A 79 -10.24 -4.39 1.02
N ASN A 80 -10.61 -5.44 0.31
CA ASN A 80 -11.82 -6.19 0.58
C ASN A 80 -11.48 -7.64 0.92
N PRO A 81 -11.63 -8.06 2.20
CA PRO A 81 -11.24 -9.39 2.66
C PRO A 81 -12.10 -10.52 2.08
N ARG A 82 -13.20 -10.22 1.38
CA ARG A 82 -14.02 -11.24 0.70
C ARG A 82 -13.50 -11.63 -0.69
N ARG A 83 -12.59 -10.85 -1.26
CA ARG A 83 -12.13 -11.02 -2.66
C ARG A 83 -10.62 -10.85 -2.84
N ASP A 84 -9.97 -10.09 -1.97
CA ASP A 84 -8.54 -9.83 -2.05
C ASP A 84 -7.80 -10.83 -1.15
N GLU A 85 -6.63 -11.27 -1.61
CA GLU A 85 -5.87 -12.33 -0.95
C GLU A 85 -4.40 -11.92 -0.77
N VAL A 86 -3.81 -12.32 0.35
CA VAL A 86 -2.36 -12.21 0.55
C VAL A 86 -1.73 -13.43 -0.12
N VAL A 87 -0.98 -13.19 -1.19
CA VAL A 87 -0.31 -14.26 -1.95
C VAL A 87 1.02 -14.60 -1.29
N GLN A 88 1.84 -13.58 -1.05
CA GLN A 88 3.12 -13.70 -0.37
C GLN A 88 3.34 -12.47 0.52
N PRO A 89 3.50 -12.63 1.85
CA PRO A 89 3.92 -11.52 2.70
C PRO A 89 5.36 -11.09 2.36
N PRO A 90 5.80 -9.88 2.72
CA PRO A 90 7.17 -9.44 2.46
C PRO A 90 8.22 -10.35 3.12
N ASP A 91 9.35 -10.58 2.44
CA ASP A 91 10.39 -11.56 2.83
C ASP A 91 11.18 -11.19 4.10
N THR A 92 11.05 -9.99 4.67
CA THR A 92 11.71 -9.57 5.93
C THR A 92 11.06 -8.30 6.52
N GLU A 93 11.25 -8.07 7.83
CA GLU A 93 10.54 -7.14 8.75
C GLU A 93 9.86 -5.90 8.15
N PRO A 94 8.66 -5.51 8.68
CA PRO A 94 7.68 -4.63 8.05
C PRO A 94 8.34 -3.47 7.29
N GLY A 95 8.29 -3.56 5.96
CA GLY A 95 8.69 -2.50 5.07
C GLY A 95 7.99 -1.22 5.50
N SER A 96 8.76 -0.29 6.04
CA SER A 96 8.28 0.95 6.64
C SER A 96 7.30 1.63 5.70
N ILE A 97 6.02 1.71 6.10
CA ILE A 97 5.09 2.66 5.49
C ILE A 97 5.73 4.03 5.72
N ARG A 98 6.29 4.62 4.67
CA ARG A 98 6.95 5.91 4.76
C ARG A 98 5.84 6.94 4.93
N LEU A 99 5.61 7.35 6.17
CA LEU A 99 5.04 8.67 6.47
C LEU A 99 6.07 9.69 6.01
N VAL A 100 6.04 10.06 4.73
CA VAL A 100 6.80 11.20 4.24
C VAL A 100 6.07 12.42 4.80
N LYS A 101 6.67 13.06 5.80
CA LYS A 101 6.23 14.37 6.28
C LYS A 101 6.70 15.41 5.24
N PRO A 102 5.90 16.44 4.92
CA PRO A 102 6.33 17.52 4.02
C PRO A 102 7.62 18.21 4.51
#